data_AF-A0AAE1LVQ2-F1
#
_entry.id   AF-A0AAE1LVQ2-F1
#
_cell.length_a   1.000
_cell.length_b   1.000
_cell.length_c   1.000
_cell.angle_alpha   90.00
_cell.angle_beta   90.00
_cell.angle_gamma   90.00
#
_symmetry.space_group_name_H-M   'P 1'
#
loop_
_entity.id
_entity.type
_entity.pdbx_description
1 polymer ?
#
loop_
_entity_poly.entity_id
_entity_poly.type
_entity_poly.pdbx_seq_one_letter_code
_entity_poly.pdbx_strand_id
1 'polypeptide(L)'
;MDSQICRVYNVEMRFTSGSKHFAIYVANDNGPGQLLHVRCAVGKAGMMFERQYFVGHGPEALSTFVSKSPIGNVRIEDLDRLADICEAIGAPTAQYVNNVCQCATWVHQAHMAAKGAGVLF
;
A
#
# COMPACT_ATOMS: atom_id res chain seq x y z
N MET A 1 15.60 24.26 -2.07
CA MET A 1 14.47 23.72 -1.28
C MET A 1 14.74 22.25 -1.15
N ASP A 2 15.01 21.77 0.06
CA ASP A 2 15.17 20.34 0.28
C ASP A 2 13.81 19.68 0.06
N SER A 3 13.78 18.68 -0.81
CA SER A 3 12.55 17.92 -1.07
C SER A 3 12.12 17.25 0.23
N GLN A 4 10.86 17.46 0.61
CA GLN A 4 10.30 16.80 1.77
C GLN A 4 10.26 15.29 1.53
N ILE A 5 10.77 14.52 2.49
CA ILE A 5 10.83 13.06 2.43
C ILE A 5 9.66 12.47 3.21
N CYS A 6 8.90 11.59 2.58
CA CYS A 6 7.81 10.81 3.16
C CYS A 6 8.28 9.39 3.45
N ARG A 7 7.93 8.85 4.61
CA ARG A 7 8.30 7.49 5.00
C ARG A 7 7.28 6.48 4.50
N VAL A 8 7.75 5.40 3.89
CA VAL A 8 6.91 4.37 3.30
C VAL A 8 6.97 3.11 4.15
N TYR A 9 5.80 2.51 4.37
CA TYR A 9 5.62 1.34 5.22
C TYR A 9 4.86 0.24 4.48
N ASN A 10 5.20 -1.01 4.76
CA ASN A 10 4.31 -2.15 4.57
C ASN A 10 3.44 -2.29 5.82
N VAL A 11 2.12 -2.27 5.65
CA VAL A 11 1.11 -2.34 6.72
C VAL A 11 0.45 -3.71 6.71
N GLU A 12 0.42 -4.39 7.86
CA GLU A 12 -0.39 -5.59 8.09
C GLU A 12 -1.73 -5.21 8.72
N MET A 13 -2.79 -5.72 8.13
CA MET A 13 -4.15 -5.69 8.64
C MET A 13 -4.67 -7.12 8.80
N ARG A 14 -5.61 -7.33 9.74
CA ARG A 14 -6.30 -8.60 9.94
C ARG A 14 -7.80 -8.37 9.95
N PHE A 15 -8.48 -8.93 8.95
CA PHE A 15 -9.93 -8.89 8.89
C PHE A 15 -10.55 -9.92 9.83
N THR A 16 -11.85 -9.77 10.09
CA THR A 16 -12.64 -10.65 10.98
C THR A 16 -12.57 -12.14 10.62
N SER A 17 -12.25 -12.48 9.37
CA SER A 17 -11.99 -13.85 8.93
C SER A 17 -10.65 -14.43 9.42
N GLY A 18 -9.84 -13.67 10.15
CA GLY A 18 -8.48 -14.04 10.56
C GLY A 18 -7.43 -13.94 9.45
N SER A 19 -7.84 -13.61 8.23
CA SER A 19 -6.94 -13.51 7.07
C SER A 19 -6.05 -12.27 7.16
N LYS A 20 -4.76 -12.45 6.91
CA LYS A 20 -3.79 -11.35 6.80
C LYS A 20 -4.02 -10.58 5.51
N HIS A 21 -3.85 -9.27 5.59
CA HIS A 21 -3.93 -8.36 4.46
C HIS A 21 -2.83 -7.32 4.52
N PHE A 22 -2.29 -6.93 3.38
CA PHE A 22 -1.12 -6.06 3.29
C PHE A 22 -1.35 -4.90 2.33
N ALA A 23 -0.77 -3.76 2.69
CA ALA A 23 -0.85 -2.51 1.93
C ALA A 23 0.47 -1.73 2.02
N ILE A 24 0.66 -0.77 1.13
CA ILE A 24 1.71 0.24 1.22
C ILE A 24 1.10 1.50 1.83
N TYR A 25 1.67 2.02 2.90
CA TYR A 25 1.29 3.31 3.48
C TYR A 25 2.43 4.31 3.37
N VAL A 26 2.13 5.50 2.85
CA VAL A 26 3.04 6.63 2.79
C VAL A 26 2.63 7.64 3.84
N ALA A 27 3.47 7.81 4.85
CA ALA A 27 3.28 8.82 5.88
C ALA A 27 3.72 10.18 5.34
N ASN A 28 2.83 11.16 5.41
CA ASN A 28 3.11 12.55 5.09
C ASN A 28 2.82 13.40 6.33
N ASP A 29 3.85 13.91 6.98
CA ASP A 29 3.69 14.71 8.20
C ASP A 29 3.09 16.11 7.92
N ASN A 30 3.13 16.56 6.65
CA ASN A 30 2.63 17.87 6.22
C ASN A 30 1.30 17.78 5.43
N GLY A 31 0.61 16.63 5.45
CA GLY A 31 -0.62 16.45 4.70
C GLY A 31 -1.27 15.09 4.92
N PRO A 32 -2.24 14.70 4.09
CA PRO A 32 -2.85 13.38 4.18
C PRO A 32 -1.83 12.29 3.83
N GLY A 33 -1.75 11.26 4.67
CA GLY A 33 -1.06 10.02 4.33
C GLY A 33 -1.80 9.27 3.24
N GLN A 34 -1.11 8.38 2.52
CA GLN A 34 -1.68 7.63 1.40
C GLN A 34 -1.57 6.14 1.64
N LEU A 35 -2.68 5.42 1.55
CA LEU A 35 -2.72 3.96 1.58
C LEU A 35 -2.96 3.46 0.16
N LEU A 36 -1.99 2.72 -0.37
CA LEU A 36 -2.02 2.07 -1.67
C LEU A 36 -2.20 0.57 -1.43
N HIS A 37 -3.32 0.01 -1.86
CA HIS A 37 -3.60 -1.41 -1.63
C HIS A 37 -4.45 -2.02 -2.74
N VAL A 38 -4.46 -3.35 -2.77
CA VAL A 38 -5.40 -4.13 -3.57
C VAL A 38 -6.45 -4.70 -2.64
N ARG A 39 -7.70 -4.28 -2.80
CA ARG A 39 -8.85 -4.73 -1.99
C ARG A 39 -9.72 -5.73 -2.74
N CYS A 40 -10.61 -6.43 -2.04
CA CYS A 40 -11.66 -7.23 -2.69
C CYS A 40 -12.57 -6.33 -3.52
N ALA A 41 -12.79 -6.69 -4.78
CA ALA A 41 -13.79 -6.03 -5.60
C ALA A 41 -15.18 -6.62 -5.28
N VAL A 42 -15.98 -5.92 -4.47
CA VAL A 42 -17.35 -6.35 -4.16
C VAL A 42 -18.15 -6.45 -5.46
N GLY A 43 -18.71 -7.63 -5.75
CA GLY A 43 -19.50 -7.88 -6.95
C GLY A 43 -18.70 -8.08 -8.24
N LYS A 44 -17.37 -8.23 -8.19
CA LYS A 44 -16.52 -8.58 -9.34
C LYS A 44 -15.56 -9.71 -8.99
N ALA A 45 -15.14 -10.47 -10.01
CA ALA A 45 -14.05 -11.42 -9.83
C ALA A 45 -12.72 -10.68 -9.61
N GLY A 46 -11.94 -11.16 -8.65
CA GLY A 46 -10.59 -10.66 -8.38
C GLY A 46 -10.50 -9.48 -7.40
N MET A 47 -9.34 -8.83 -7.42
CA MET A 47 -9.04 -7.68 -6.58
C MET A 47 -9.13 -6.39 -7.39
N MET A 48 -9.18 -5.24 -6.71
CA MET A 48 -9.09 -3.91 -7.33
C MET A 48 -8.03 -3.08 -6.60
N PHE A 49 -7.27 -2.32 -7.37
CA PHE A 49 -6.39 -1.30 -6.81
C PHE A 49 -7.24 -0.17 -6.23
N GLU A 50 -6.81 0.36 -5.10
CA GLU A 50 -7.42 1.52 -4.47
C GLU A 50 -6.33 2.37 -3.82
N ARG A 51 -6.48 3.69 -3.97
CA ARG A 51 -5.70 4.72 -3.29
C ARG A 51 -6.63 5.43 -2.31
N GLN A 52 -6.37 5.27 -1.02
CA GLN A 52 -7.10 5.93 0.06
C GLN A 52 -6.21 7.00 0.72
N TYR A 53 -6.82 8.07 1.21
CA TYR A 53 -6.13 9.13 1.93
C TYR A 53 -6.52 9.12 3.41
N PHE A 54 -5.54 9.27 4.29
CA PHE A 54 -5.73 9.31 5.74
C PHE A 54 -5.39 10.69 6.27
N VAL A 55 -6.34 11.30 6.99
CA VAL A 55 -6.10 12.53 7.76
C VAL A 55 -5.95 12.15 9.23
N GLY A 56 -4.79 12.45 9.84
CA GLY A 56 -4.51 12.15 11.25
C GLY A 56 -3.70 10.87 11.45
N HIS A 57 -4.19 9.96 12.31
CA HIS A 57 -3.43 8.83 12.86
C HIS A 57 -3.06 7.70 11.87
N GLY A 58 -3.35 7.85 10.57
CA GLY A 58 -2.96 6.85 9.57
C GLY A 58 -3.69 5.51 9.71
N PRO A 59 -3.12 4.41 9.21
CA PRO A 59 -3.72 3.07 9.29
C PRO A 59 -3.89 2.58 10.72
N GLU A 60 -3.18 3.13 11.70
CA GLU A 60 -3.33 2.81 13.12
C GLU A 60 -4.72 3.15 13.70
N ALA A 61 -5.48 4.03 13.03
CA ALA A 61 -6.85 4.32 13.42
C ALA A 61 -7.83 3.17 13.09
N LEU A 62 -7.43 2.21 12.25
CA LEU A 62 -8.27 1.10 11.82
C LEU A 62 -8.33 0.01 12.90
N SER A 63 -9.53 -0.47 13.23
CA SER A 63 -9.71 -1.60 14.16
C SER A 63 -9.07 -2.91 13.68
N THR A 64 -8.79 -3.02 12.38
CA THR A 64 -8.12 -4.17 11.75
C THR A 64 -6.61 -4.02 11.69
N PHE A 65 -6.03 -2.90 12.13
CA PHE A 65 -4.59 -2.69 12.11
C PHE A 65 -3.86 -3.68 13.01
N VAL A 66 -2.72 -4.19 12.52
CA VAL A 66 -1.86 -5.09 13.29
C VAL A 66 -0.47 -4.48 13.47
N SER A 67 0.18 -4.13 12.36
CA SER A 67 1.55 -3.58 12.42
C SER A 67 1.89 -2.79 11.16
N LYS A 68 2.96 -2.01 11.23
CA LYS A 68 3.62 -1.43 10.05
C LYS A 68 5.13 -1.57 10.16
N SER A 69 5.79 -1.81 9.03
CA SER A 69 7.24 -1.96 8.94
C SER A 69 7.79 -1.03 7.85
N PRO A 70 8.88 -0.27 8.10
CA PRO A 70 9.41 0.64 7.11
C PRO A 70 10.01 -0.12 5.92
N ILE A 71 9.69 0.29 4.69
CA ILE A 71 10.20 -0.33 3.46
C ILE A 71 11.03 0.62 2.59
N GLY A 72 11.01 1.92 2.89
CA GLY A 72 11.85 2.93 2.25
C GLY A 72 11.30 4.33 2.46
N ASN A 73 11.81 5.26 1.67
CA ASN A 73 11.36 6.65 1.64
C ASN A 73 11.08 7.08 0.21
N VAL A 74 10.21 8.08 0.06
CA VAL A 74 9.84 8.68 -1.22
C VAL A 74 9.82 10.20 -1.07
N ARG A 75 10.20 10.93 -2.12
CA ARG A 75 10.08 12.39 -2.13
C ARG A 75 8.62 12.79 -2.29
N ILE A 76 8.22 13.90 -1.68
CA ILE A 76 6.83 14.38 -1.77
C ILE A 76 6.39 14.63 -3.22
N GLU A 77 7.30 15.09 -4.08
CA GLU A 77 7.05 15.31 -5.51
C GLU A 77 6.86 14.00 -6.31
N ASP A 78 7.30 12.86 -5.78
CA ASP A 78 7.21 11.55 -6.42
C ASP A 78 6.02 10.71 -5.91
N LEU A 79 5.14 11.27 -5.05
CA LEU A 79 4.02 10.52 -4.47
C LEU A 79 3.03 10.02 -5.53
N ASP A 80 2.69 10.84 -6.52
CA ASP A 80 1.81 10.43 -7.60
C ASP A 80 2.48 9.40 -8.50
N ARG A 81 3.78 9.56 -8.76
CA ARG A 81 4.56 8.57 -9.52
C ARG A 81 4.63 7.21 -8.81
N LEU A 82 4.72 7.20 -7.47
CA LEU A 82 4.63 5.97 -6.68
C LEU A 82 3.25 5.31 -6.84
N ALA A 83 2.18 6.10 -6.78
CA ALA A 83 0.82 5.60 -6.97
C ALA A 83 0.62 5.01 -8.38
N ASP A 84 1.11 5.69 -9.42
CA ASP A 84 1.06 5.22 -10.82
C ASP A 84 1.80 3.89 -10.99
N ILE A 85 2.98 3.74 -10.36
CA ILE A 85 3.72 2.47 -10.35
C ILE A 85 2.90 1.37 -9.68
N CYS A 86 2.30 1.65 -8.52
CA CYS A 86 1.46 0.69 -7.82
C CYS A 86 0.23 0.28 -8.63
N GLU A 87 -0.42 1.22 -9.32
CA GLU A 87 -1.56 0.96 -10.20
C GLU A 87 -1.14 0.12 -11.41
N ALA A 88 0.01 0.41 -12.02
CA ALA A 88 0.53 -0.28 -13.20
C ALA A 88 0.91 -1.76 -12.96
N ILE A 89 1.20 -2.16 -11.70
CA ILE A 89 1.34 -3.58 -11.34
C ILE A 89 0.06 -4.37 -11.65
N GLY A 90 -1.10 -3.69 -11.57
CA GLY A 90 -2.40 -4.31 -11.72
C GLY A 90 -2.82 -5.08 -10.47
N ALA A 91 -4.14 -5.18 -10.28
CA ALA A 91 -4.70 -5.96 -9.19
C ALA A 91 -4.67 -7.46 -9.52
N PRO A 92 -4.36 -8.34 -8.55
CA PRO A 92 -4.43 -9.78 -8.76
C PRO A 92 -5.83 -10.23 -9.22
N THR A 93 -5.87 -11.10 -10.23
CA THR A 93 -7.13 -11.65 -10.78
C THR A 93 -7.82 -12.63 -9.81
N ALA A 94 -7.08 -13.17 -8.85
CA ALA A 94 -7.59 -14.00 -7.76
C ALA A 94 -7.21 -13.39 -6.41
N GLN A 95 -8.17 -13.34 -5.48
CA GLN A 95 -7.90 -12.87 -4.12
C GLN A 95 -7.02 -13.85 -3.35
N TYR A 96 -7.27 -15.15 -3.51
CA TYR A 96 -6.57 -16.22 -2.82
C TYR A 96 -6.01 -17.24 -3.82
N VAL A 97 -4.77 -17.64 -3.59
CA VAL A 97 -4.14 -18.80 -4.26
C VAL A 97 -3.61 -19.69 -3.15
N ASN A 98 -4.00 -20.97 -3.12
CA ASN A 98 -3.62 -21.91 -2.07
C ASN A 98 -3.89 -21.38 -0.64
N ASN A 99 -5.06 -20.77 -0.41
CA ASN A 99 -5.46 -20.12 0.87
C ASN A 99 -4.61 -18.91 1.30
N VAL A 100 -3.74 -18.38 0.43
CA VAL A 100 -2.92 -17.20 0.70
C VAL A 100 -3.45 -15.99 -0.06
N CYS A 101 -3.73 -14.91 0.66
CA CYS A 101 -4.18 -13.66 0.05
C CYS A 101 -3.05 -13.04 -0.80
N GLN A 102 -3.37 -12.66 -2.05
CA GLN A 102 -2.38 -12.16 -3.02
C GLN A 102 -1.91 -10.72 -2.77
N CYS A 103 -2.49 -10.02 -1.78
CA CYS A 103 -2.05 -8.67 -1.40
C CYS A 103 -0.57 -8.60 -1.00
N ALA A 104 -0.03 -9.63 -0.33
CA ALA A 104 1.38 -9.67 0.05
C ALA A 104 2.30 -9.73 -1.18
N THR A 105 1.94 -10.55 -2.17
CA THR A 105 2.63 -10.65 -3.46
C THR A 105 2.61 -9.32 -4.19
N TRP A 106 1.43 -8.68 -4.24
CA TRP A 106 1.28 -7.37 -4.87
C TRP A 106 2.15 -6.29 -4.18
N VAL A 107 2.15 -6.22 -2.84
CA VAL A 107 3.00 -5.28 -2.09
C VAL A 107 4.47 -5.50 -2.42
N HIS A 108 4.91 -6.77 -2.48
CA HIS A 108 6.29 -7.09 -2.85
C HIS A 108 6.63 -6.62 -4.26
N GLN A 109 5.76 -6.87 -5.25
CA GLN A 109 5.95 -6.43 -6.64
C GLN A 109 5.99 -4.90 -6.75
N ALA A 110 5.05 -4.21 -6.11
CA ALA A 110 4.99 -2.74 -6.08
C ALA A 110 6.25 -2.14 -5.44
N HIS A 111 6.71 -2.70 -4.32
CA HIS A 111 7.96 -2.29 -3.66
C HIS A 111 9.16 -2.45 -4.60
N MET A 112 9.32 -3.63 -5.23
CA MET A 112 10.45 -3.88 -6.12
C MET A 112 10.42 -2.97 -7.37
N ALA A 113 9.25 -2.72 -7.93
CA ALA A 113 9.08 -1.81 -9.07
C ALA A 113 9.40 -0.36 -8.69
N ALA A 114 8.93 0.12 -7.54
CA ALA A 114 9.22 1.47 -7.06
C ALA A 114 10.72 1.67 -6.78
N LYS A 115 11.40 0.65 -6.24
CA LYS A 115 12.87 0.65 -6.10
C LYS A 115 13.58 0.67 -7.45
N GLY A 116 13.16 -0.19 -8.38
CA GLY A 116 13.73 -0.24 -9.74
C GLY A 116 13.57 1.07 -10.51
N ALA A 117 12.48 1.81 -10.25
CA ALA A 117 12.22 3.12 -10.84
C ALA A 117 12.97 4.30 -10.15
N GLY A 118 13.71 4.02 -9.07
CA GLY A 118 14.40 5.03 -8.26
C GLY A 118 13.47 5.94 -7.43
N VAL A 119 12.20 5.57 -7.30
CA VAL A 119 11.18 6.34 -6.55
C VAL A 119 11.25 6.03 -5.05
N LEU A 120 11.55 4.78 -4.70
CA LEU A 120 11.73 4.34 -3.32
C LEU A 120 13.21 4.11 -3.02
N PHE A 121 13.73 4.73 -1.95
CA PHE A 121 15.14 4.63 -1.51
C PHE A 121 15.31 4.45 0.00
#